data_AF-A0AAD7DMN4-F1
#
_entry.id   AF-A0AAD7DMN4-F1
#
_cell.length_a   1.000
_cell.length_b   1.000
_cell.length_c   1.000
_cell.angle_alpha   90.00
_cell.angle_beta   90.00
_cell.angle_gamma   90.00
#
_symmetry.space_group_name_H-M   'P 1'
#
loop_
_entity.id
_entity.type
_entity.pdbx_description
1 polymer ?
#
loop_
_entity_poly.entity_id
_entity_poly.type
_entity_poly.pdbx_seq_one_letter_code
_entity_poly.pdbx_strand_id
1 'polypeptide(L)'
;HPAVVATTNCIAAAFVQVPFLSLCNASRRYHLPSCIRLLEAAHVPKLLRVGPVHIREIVAREQTTFGKCSHILRLLATHHLLREATPDVFATNRISSLLETGKLLHALVAQCRNYGDDTSGGAAFVGLCTDELYKSSAYLT
;
A
#
# COMPACT_ATOMS: atom_id res chain seq x y z
N HIS A 1 -1.46 -2.63 23.26
CA HIS A 1 -0.85 -2.11 24.50
C HIS A 1 0.53 -1.53 24.15
N PRO A 2 0.81 -0.25 24.45
CA PRO A 2 2.04 0.44 24.00
C PRO A 2 3.33 -0.25 24.48
N ALA A 3 3.35 -0.81 25.69
CA ALA A 3 4.52 -1.55 26.18
C ALA A 3 4.85 -2.79 25.35
N VAL A 4 3.84 -3.53 24.87
CA VAL A 4 4.05 -4.75 24.06
C VAL A 4 4.63 -4.40 22.69
N VAL A 5 4.18 -3.29 22.09
CA VAL A 5 4.72 -2.79 20.81
C VAL A 5 6.18 -2.35 20.99
N ALA A 6 6.48 -1.62 22.07
CA ALA A 6 7.83 -1.19 22.38
C ALA A 6 8.78 -2.38 22.59
N THR A 7 8.39 -3.38 23.40
CA THR A 7 9.19 -4.58 23.63
C THR A 7 9.42 -5.38 22.35
N THR A 8 8.39 -5.57 21.52
CA THR A 8 8.52 -6.27 20.23
C THR A 8 9.52 -5.56 19.30
N ASN A 9 9.45 -4.22 19.22
CA ASN A 9 10.38 -3.43 18.42
C ASN A 9 11.82 -3.51 18.95
N CYS A 10 12.02 -3.47 20.26
CA CYS A 10 13.34 -3.65 20.88
C CYS A 10 13.93 -5.03 20.57
N ILE A 11 13.14 -6.10 20.68
CA ILE A 11 13.58 -7.46 20.36
C ILE A 11 13.99 -7.57 18.89
N ALA A 12 13.18 -7.03 17.97
CA ALA A 12 13.49 -7.02 16.55
C ALA A 12 14.80 -6.28 16.24
N ALA A 13 15.02 -5.13 16.88
CA ALA A 13 16.21 -4.31 16.69
C ALA A 13 17.48 -4.92 17.31
N ALA A 14 17.36 -5.59 18.46
CA ALA A 14 18.51 -6.12 19.21
C ALA A 14 18.95 -7.52 18.76
N PHE A 15 18.02 -8.37 18.32
CA PHE A 15 18.30 -9.79 18.08
C PHE A 15 18.04 -10.26 16.64
N VAL A 16 17.16 -9.60 15.89
CA VAL A 16 16.70 -10.12 14.59
C VAL A 16 17.39 -9.45 13.40
N GLN A 17 17.72 -8.15 13.51
CA GLN A 17 18.28 -7.39 12.40
C GLN A 17 19.75 -7.04 12.65
N VAL A 18 20.61 -7.32 11.67
CA VAL A 18 21.98 -6.78 11.66
C VAL A 18 21.91 -5.26 11.62
N PRO A 19 22.67 -4.49 12.44
CA PRO A 19 22.53 -3.04 12.55
C PRO A 19 22.56 -2.29 11.21
N PHE A 20 23.40 -2.75 10.28
CA PHE A 20 23.46 -2.20 8.93
C PHE A 20 22.14 -2.39 8.14
N LEU A 21 21.52 -3.58 8.22
CA LEU A 21 20.25 -3.86 7.54
C LEU A 21 19.10 -3.02 8.14
N SER A 22 19.11 -2.77 9.45
CA SER A 22 18.18 -1.85 10.10
C SER A 22 18.29 -0.44 9.51
N LEU A 23 19.51 0.07 9.33
CA LEU A 23 19.75 1.38 8.72
C LEU A 23 19.29 1.41 7.26
N CYS A 24 19.61 0.37 6.48
CA CYS A 24 19.17 0.25 5.08
C CYS A 24 17.64 0.16 4.94
N ASN A 25 16.96 -0.47 5.89
CA ASN A 25 15.50 -0.55 5.88
C ASN A 25 14.87 0.79 6.28
N ALA A 26 15.43 1.47 7.27
CA ALA A 26 14.99 2.80 7.68
C ALA A 26 15.18 3.82 6.54
N SER A 27 16.32 3.81 5.86
CA SER A 27 16.61 4.73 4.76
C SER A 27 15.70 4.51 3.55
N ARG A 28 15.36 3.26 3.22
CA ARG A 28 14.53 2.89 2.06
C ARG A 28 13.02 2.93 2.29
N ARG A 29 12.55 3.39 3.46
CA ARG A 29 11.12 3.47 3.81
C ARG A 29 10.28 4.24 2.79
N TYR A 30 10.90 5.13 2.02
CA TYR A 30 10.28 5.96 1.00
C TYR A 30 9.67 5.16 -0.19
N HIS A 31 10.13 3.92 -0.44
CA HIS A 31 9.53 3.08 -1.48
C HIS A 31 8.11 2.62 -1.13
N LEU A 32 7.82 2.38 0.16
CA LEU A 32 6.53 1.87 0.61
C LEU A 32 5.36 2.83 0.34
N PRO A 33 5.38 4.12 0.75
CA PRO A 33 4.31 5.06 0.45
C PRO A 33 4.14 5.26 -1.07
N SER A 34 5.23 5.27 -1.83
CA SER A 34 5.18 5.35 -3.30
C SER A 34 4.40 4.18 -3.92
N CYS A 35 4.59 2.97 -3.40
CA CYS A 35 3.88 1.77 -3.87
C CYS A 35 2.41 1.76 -3.43
N ILE A 36 2.10 2.23 -2.22
CA ILE A 36 0.72 2.37 -1.73
C ILE A 36 -0.06 3.37 -2.58
N ARG A 37 0.57 4.48 -2.98
CA ARG A 37 -0.05 5.46 -3.88
C ARG A 37 -0.42 4.85 -5.23
N LEU A 38 0.47 4.02 -5.80
CA LEU A 38 0.16 3.28 -7.02
C LEU A 38 -1.05 2.36 -6.81
N LEU A 39 -1.11 1.65 -5.68
CA LEU A 39 -2.22 0.76 -5.36
C LEU A 39 -3.57 1.49 -5.30
N GLU A 40 -3.58 2.67 -4.67
CA GLU A 40 -4.76 3.55 -4.58
C GLU A 40 -5.16 4.10 -5.96
N ALA A 41 -4.21 4.70 -6.69
CA ALA A 41 -4.45 5.35 -7.98
C ALA A 41 -4.92 4.36 -9.06
N ALA A 42 -4.37 3.15 -9.04
CA ALA A 42 -4.75 2.07 -9.96
C ALA A 42 -6.02 1.31 -9.50
N HIS A 43 -6.63 1.69 -8.38
CA HIS A 43 -7.80 1.01 -7.81
C HIS A 43 -7.66 -0.52 -7.71
N VAL A 44 -6.43 -1.00 -7.51
CA VAL A 44 -6.11 -2.44 -7.42
C VAL A 44 -6.83 -3.13 -6.27
N PRO A 45 -6.99 -2.55 -5.06
CA PRO A 45 -7.68 -3.21 -3.95
C PRO A 45 -9.13 -3.58 -4.30
N LYS A 46 -9.78 -2.74 -5.12
CA LYS A 46 -11.14 -2.97 -5.61
C LYS A 46 -11.21 -4.14 -6.59
N LEU A 47 -10.20 -4.27 -7.47
CA LEU A 47 -10.08 -5.41 -8.38
C LEU A 47 -9.82 -6.71 -7.59
N LEU A 48 -8.98 -6.64 -6.57
CA LEU A 48 -8.63 -7.78 -5.71
C LEU A 48 -9.73 -8.17 -4.71
N ARG A 49 -10.86 -7.43 -4.65
CA ARG A 49 -11.99 -7.71 -3.76
C ARG A 49 -12.81 -8.91 -4.21
N VAL A 50 -12.94 -9.11 -5.53
CA VAL A 50 -13.74 -10.22 -6.08
C VAL A 50 -13.04 -11.57 -5.92
N GLY A 51 -11.75 -11.56 -5.60
CA GLY A 51 -10.96 -12.74 -5.34
C GLY A 51 -9.48 -12.52 -5.65
N PRO A 52 -8.65 -13.56 -5.49
CA PRO A 52 -7.27 -13.52 -5.93
C PRO A 52 -7.20 -13.34 -7.45
N VAL A 53 -6.40 -12.37 -7.92
CA VAL A 53 -6.29 -12.04 -9.35
C VAL A 53 -4.84 -12.21 -9.80
N HIS A 54 -4.66 -12.78 -11.00
CA HIS A 54 -3.35 -12.90 -11.62
C HIS A 54 -2.89 -11.54 -12.16
N ILE A 55 -1.62 -11.22 -11.99
CA ILE A 55 -1.08 -9.90 -12.30
C ILE A 55 -1.26 -9.46 -13.77
N ARG A 56 -1.37 -10.41 -14.70
CA ARG A 56 -1.65 -10.13 -16.12
C ARG A 56 -2.95 -9.32 -16.29
N GLU A 57 -3.97 -9.61 -15.49
CA GLU A 57 -5.25 -8.89 -15.53
C GLU A 57 -5.10 -7.47 -14.97
N ILE A 58 -4.29 -7.31 -13.92
CA ILE A 58 -3.98 -6.01 -13.32
C ILE A 58 -3.22 -5.14 -14.32
N VAL A 59 -2.21 -5.71 -14.96
CA VAL A 59 -1.34 -5.02 -15.93
C VAL A 59 -2.10 -4.61 -17.19
N ALA A 60 -3.01 -5.46 -17.67
CA ALA A 60 -3.85 -5.16 -18.83
C ALA A 60 -4.74 -3.94 -18.60
N ARG A 61 -5.19 -3.71 -17.37
CA ARG A 61 -6.04 -2.57 -17.01
C ARG A 61 -5.25 -1.28 -16.84
N GLU A 62 -4.12 -1.35 -16.15
CA GLU A 62 -3.34 -0.18 -15.72
C GLU A 62 -2.29 0.28 -16.74
N GLN A 63 -2.18 -0.41 -17.90
CA GLN A 63 -1.18 -0.12 -18.94
C GLN A 63 0.27 -0.05 -18.41
N THR A 64 0.57 -0.81 -17.36
CA THR A 64 1.90 -0.86 -16.75
C THR A 64 2.74 -1.99 -17.33
N THR A 65 4.02 -2.09 -16.95
CA THR A 65 4.87 -3.23 -17.34
C THR A 65 4.73 -4.34 -16.32
N PHE A 66 4.55 -5.59 -16.79
CA PHE A 66 4.40 -6.78 -15.93
C PHE A 66 5.46 -6.87 -14.84
N GLY A 67 6.75 -6.73 -15.20
CA GLY A 67 7.85 -6.84 -14.24
C GLY A 67 7.80 -5.78 -13.14
N LYS A 68 7.51 -4.52 -13.50
CA LYS A 68 7.39 -3.42 -12.53
C LYS A 68 6.22 -3.63 -11.58
N CYS A 69 5.05 -3.97 -12.13
CA CYS A 69 3.86 -4.24 -11.32
C CYS A 69 4.11 -5.42 -10.37
N SER A 70 4.75 -6.49 -10.86
CA SER A 70 5.02 -7.70 -10.06
C SER A 70 5.95 -7.41 -8.89
N HIS A 71 7.02 -6.67 -9.12
CA HIS A 71 7.92 -6.26 -8.05
C HIS A 71 7.24 -5.36 -7.01
N ILE A 72 6.40 -4.43 -7.44
CA ILE A 72 5.67 -3.52 -6.55
C ILE A 72 4.66 -4.30 -5.69
N LEU A 73 3.85 -5.18 -6.28
CA LEU A 73 2.87 -5.97 -5.54
C LEU A 73 3.53 -6.96 -4.58
N ARG A 74 4.67 -7.55 -4.96
CA ARG A 74 5.48 -8.38 -4.06
C ARG A 74 6.07 -7.57 -2.90
N LEU A 75 6.60 -6.38 -3.15
CA LEU A 75 7.07 -5.50 -2.08
C LEU A 75 5.93 -5.20 -1.09
N LEU A 76 4.73 -4.86 -1.57
CA LEU A 76 3.57 -4.66 -0.72
C LEU A 76 3.15 -5.94 0.04
N ALA A 77 3.29 -7.12 -0.56
CA ALA A 77 3.04 -8.40 0.10
C ALA A 77 4.06 -8.69 1.22
N THR A 78 5.34 -8.36 1.03
CA THR A 78 6.37 -8.49 2.09
C THR A 78 6.12 -7.57 3.28
N HIS A 79 5.45 -6.44 3.05
CA HIS A 79 5.00 -5.52 4.10
C HIS A 79 3.60 -5.84 4.65
N HIS A 80 3.05 -7.01 4.33
CA HIS A 80 1.73 -7.46 4.76
C HIS A 80 0.59 -6.50 4.41
N LEU A 81 0.74 -5.72 3.35
CA LEU A 81 -0.31 -4.86 2.82
C LEU A 81 -1.17 -5.62 1.81
N LEU A 82 -0.59 -6.56 1.08
CA LEU A 82 -1.30 -7.50 0.21
C LEU A 82 -0.94 -8.95 0.60
N ARG A 83 -1.61 -9.92 -0.02
CA ARG A 83 -1.28 -11.34 0.10
C ARG A 83 -1.00 -11.92 -1.29
N GLU A 84 0.19 -12.48 -1.50
CA GLU A 84 0.48 -13.33 -2.66
C GLU A 84 0.02 -14.75 -2.33
N ALA A 85 -1.02 -15.25 -3.01
CA ALA A 85 -1.60 -16.56 -2.75
C ALA A 85 -0.80 -17.67 -3.43
N THR A 86 -0.41 -17.42 -4.68
CA THR A 86 0.50 -18.21 -5.51
C THR A 86 1.36 -17.23 -6.32
N PRO A 87 2.47 -17.66 -6.94
CA PRO A 87 3.30 -16.76 -7.74
C PRO A 87 2.47 -15.95 -8.73
N ASP A 88 2.61 -14.62 -8.68
CA ASP A 88 1.90 -13.66 -9.54
C ASP A 88 0.37 -13.59 -9.35
N VAL A 89 -0.18 -14.19 -8.29
CA VAL A 89 -1.60 -14.07 -7.91
C VAL A 89 -1.72 -13.38 -6.56
N PHE A 90 -2.37 -12.21 -6.56
CA PHE A 90 -2.48 -11.35 -5.39
C PHE A 90 -3.92 -11.24 -4.90
N ALA A 91 -4.10 -11.02 -3.60
CA ALA A 91 -5.37 -10.81 -2.95
C ALA A 91 -5.26 -9.70 -1.89
N THR A 92 -6.40 -9.06 -1.56
CA THR A 92 -6.47 -8.13 -0.44
C THR A 92 -6.42 -8.85 0.91
N ASN A 93 -5.93 -8.15 1.92
CA ASN A 93 -6.05 -8.51 3.33
C ASN A 93 -6.80 -7.41 4.11
N ARG A 94 -7.00 -7.62 5.42
CA ARG A 94 -7.71 -6.69 6.31
C ARG A 94 -7.13 -5.27 6.35
N ILE A 95 -5.84 -5.10 6.08
CA ILE A 95 -5.20 -3.78 6.05
C ILE A 95 -5.51 -3.10 4.71
N SER A 96 -5.26 -3.77 3.58
CA SER A 96 -5.57 -3.20 2.26
C SER A 96 -7.06 -2.94 2.04
N SER A 97 -7.98 -3.65 2.72
CA SER A 97 -9.40 -3.36 2.62
C SER A 97 -9.77 -1.98 3.17
N LEU A 98 -8.93 -1.37 4.02
CA LEU A 98 -9.12 0.00 4.51
C LEU A 98 -8.78 1.07 3.45
N LEU A 99 -8.09 0.68 2.38
CA LEU A 99 -7.82 1.54 1.23
C LEU A 99 -8.97 1.55 0.23
N GLU A 100 -9.97 0.69 0.41
CA GLU A 100 -11.15 0.68 -0.44
C GLU A 100 -12.12 1.79 -0.01
N THR A 101 -12.18 2.86 -0.81
CA THR A 101 -13.23 3.85 -0.72
C THR A 101 -14.53 3.19 -1.19
N GLY A 102 -15.51 3.03 -0.30
CA GLY A 102 -16.76 2.27 -0.54
C GLY A 102 -17.68 2.79 -1.68
N LYS A 103 -17.23 3.76 -2.48
CA LYS A 103 -17.98 4.33 -3.61
C LYS A 103 -17.67 3.60 -4.93
N LEU A 104 -18.69 3.49 -5.79
CA LEU A 104 -18.54 2.95 -7.16
C LEU A 104 -17.64 3.86 -8.01
N LEU A 105 -16.83 3.28 -8.90
CA LEU A 105 -15.84 4.02 -9.71
C LEU A 105 -16.51 5.11 -10.57
N HIS A 106 -17.71 4.83 -11.08
CA HIS A 106 -18.50 5.80 -11.85
C HIS A 106 -18.97 7.01 -11.02
N ALA A 107 -19.22 6.81 -9.71
CA ALA A 107 -19.67 7.88 -8.81
C ALA A 107 -18.51 8.79 -8.38
N LEU A 108 -17.28 8.26 -8.30
CA LEU A 108 -16.08 9.03 -7.95
C LEU A 108 -15.63 9.97 -9.07
N VAL A 109 -15.75 9.55 -10.34
CA VAL A 109 -15.43 10.38 -11.51
C VAL A 109 -16.41 11.57 -11.64
N ALA A 110 -17.67 11.37 -11.23
CA ALA A 110 -18.69 12.44 -11.24
C ALA A 110 -18.56 13.42 -10.05
N GLN A 111 -17.90 13.02 -8.96
CA GLN A 111 -17.76 13.78 -7.73
C GLN A 111 -16.29 13.99 -7.35
N CYS A 112 -15.49 14.62 -8.22
CA CYS A 112 -14.08 14.94 -7.94
C CYS A 112 -13.86 15.78 -6.67
N ARG A 113 -14.90 16.41 -6.10
CA ARG A 113 -14.81 17.22 -4.87
C ARG A 113 -15.18 16.49 -3.57
N ASN A 114 -15.97 15.41 -3.63
CA ASN A 114 -16.57 14.79 -2.43
C ASN A 114 -16.06 13.36 -2.20
N TYR A 115 -14.76 13.15 -2.43
CA TYR A 115 -14.11 11.84 -2.22
C TYR A 115 -14.30 11.33 -0.78
N GLY A 116 -14.42 12.23 0.20
CA GLY A 116 -14.52 11.91 1.63
C GLY A 116 -15.92 11.75 2.21
N ASP A 117 -16.98 12.24 1.56
CA ASP A 117 -18.32 12.19 2.16
C ASP A 117 -18.83 10.73 2.17
N ASP A 118 -19.22 10.20 3.33
CA ASP A 118 -19.77 8.85 3.55
C ASP A 118 -18.81 7.64 3.45
N THR A 119 -17.48 7.82 3.52
CA THR A 119 -16.52 6.68 3.56
C THR A 119 -15.62 6.71 4.79
N SER A 120 -15.07 5.54 5.16
CA SER A 120 -14.07 5.49 6.23
C SER A 120 -12.86 6.33 5.80
N GLY A 121 -12.63 7.47 6.46
CA GLY A 121 -11.60 8.45 6.10
C GLY A 121 -10.15 7.92 6.05
N GLY A 122 -9.93 6.64 6.36
CA GLY A 122 -8.65 5.95 6.22
C GLY A 122 -8.09 5.99 4.80
N ALA A 123 -8.90 5.76 3.77
CA ALA A 123 -8.43 5.84 2.37
C ALA A 123 -7.99 7.28 2.02
N ALA A 124 -8.77 8.29 2.42
CA ALA A 124 -8.43 9.70 2.20
C ALA A 124 -7.17 10.13 2.97
N PHE A 125 -7.03 9.69 4.22
CA PHE A 125 -5.83 9.92 5.03
C PHE A 125 -4.58 9.27 4.40
N VAL A 126 -4.67 8.01 3.98
CA VAL A 126 -3.55 7.32 3.34
C VAL A 126 -3.20 7.97 2.00
N GLY A 127 -4.19 8.38 1.20
CA GLY A 127 -3.96 9.14 -0.03
C GLY A 127 -3.21 10.44 0.23
N LEU A 128 -3.65 11.25 1.21
CA LEU A 128 -2.95 12.47 1.63
C LEU A 128 -1.51 12.20 2.09
N CYS A 129 -1.32 11.16 2.92
CA CYS A 129 0.00 10.80 3.45
C CYS A 129 0.97 10.34 2.36
N THR A 130 0.48 9.57 1.39
CA THR A 130 1.32 8.96 0.34
C THR A 130 1.52 9.89 -0.86
N ASP A 131 0.76 10.98 -0.96
CA ASP A 131 0.89 11.99 -2.00
C ASP A 131 1.60 13.25 -1.48
N GLU A 132 0.87 14.15 -0.81
CA GLU A 132 1.39 15.47 -0.42
C GLU A 132 2.43 15.38 0.70
N LEU A 133 2.11 14.71 1.81
CA LEU A 133 3.00 14.68 2.97
C LEU A 133 4.32 13.96 2.67
N TYR A 134 4.26 12.92 1.84
CA TYR A 134 5.45 12.19 1.42
C TYR A 134 6.38 13.06 0.56
N LYS A 135 5.85 13.83 -0.40
CA LYS A 135 6.66 14.80 -1.16
C LYS A 135 7.23 15.89 -0.24
N SER A 136 6.42 16.42 0.67
CA SER A 136 6.86 17.44 1.64
C SER A 136 7.99 16.95 2.53
N SER A 137 8.06 15.65 2.84
CA SER A 137 9.11 15.08 3.70
C SER A 137 10.53 15.27 3.17
N ALA A 138 10.70 15.44 1.85
CA ALA A 138 11.98 15.70 1.23
C ALA A 138 12.52 17.13 1.51
N TYR A 139 11.66 18.06 1.94
CA TYR A 139 12.03 19.46 2.24
C TYR A 139 12.42 19.68 3.71
N LEU A 140 12.58 18.62 4.50
CA LEU A 140 12.98 18.72 5.92
C LEU A 140 14.47 19.03 6.12
N THR A 141 15.27 18.98 5.05
CA THR A 141 16.71 19.27 5.03
C THR A 141 16.99 20.46 4.14
#